data_AF-A0A7G2SBF8-F1
#
_entry.id   AF-A0A7G2SBF8-F1
#
_cell.length_a   1.000
_cell.length_b   1.000
_cell.length_c   1.000
_cell.angle_alpha   90.00
_cell.angle_beta   90.00
_cell.angle_gamma   90.00
#
_symmetry.space_group_name_H-M   'P 1'
#
loop_
_entity.id
_entity.type
_entity.pdbx_description
1 polymer ?
#
loop_
_entity_poly.entity_id
_entity_poly.type
_entity_poly.pdbx_seq_one_letter_code
_entity_poly.pdbx_strand_id
1 'polypeptide(L)'
;MLEDQIIEKIERTYDQKLNHLPSIEYIQRNIFIKNLDLPQQQYLMYLIKKREELFINIILYADDSVIEINKIFHENLKINDIQNFSIHSLDFNLTHASLWIGLHFEDDINKLSKEVFSPTNHQKLKSTLVATFLILVSILVWWFYSIEFSSMFGITLFLITFLSFGYIWEILKSSLPINQKKLLLKHKFDIASYLAQELQYYVADKLKFDV
;
A
#
# COMPACT_ATOMS: atom_id res chain seq x y z
N MET A 1 -4.19 22.14 -1.30
CA MET A 1 -5.28 21.15 -1.41
C MET A 1 -5.25 20.27 -0.16
N LEU A 2 -6.30 19.47 0.16
CA LEU A 2 -6.31 18.62 1.37
C LEU A 2 -5.12 17.65 1.39
N GLU A 3 -4.78 17.10 0.23
CA GLU A 3 -3.64 16.22 0.00
C GLU A 3 -2.31 16.86 0.40
N ASP A 4 -2.00 18.05 -0.12
CA ASP A 4 -0.77 18.78 0.24
C ASP A 4 -0.64 19.01 1.75
N GLN A 5 -1.75 19.34 2.42
CA GLN A 5 -1.75 19.54 3.88
C GLN A 5 -1.41 18.26 4.64
N ILE A 6 -1.83 17.11 4.12
CA ILE A 6 -1.53 15.81 4.71
C ILE A 6 -0.08 15.44 4.46
N ILE A 7 0.44 15.67 3.25
CA ILE A 7 1.85 15.47 2.91
C ILE A 7 2.74 16.31 3.83
N GLU A 8 2.50 17.62 3.94
CA GLU A 8 3.25 18.52 4.83
C GLU A 8 3.21 18.06 6.29
N LYS A 9 2.05 17.57 6.75
CA LYS A 9 1.89 17.07 8.12
C LYS A 9 2.70 15.79 8.34
N ILE A 10 2.72 14.89 7.36
CA ILE A 10 3.52 13.66 7.39
C ILE A 10 5.01 14.00 7.43
N GLU A 11 5.48 14.85 6.53
CA GLU A 11 6.88 15.31 6.48
C GLU A 11 7.30 15.97 7.79
N ARG A 12 6.50 16.91 8.31
CA ARG A 12 6.78 17.57 9.59
C ARG A 12 6.84 16.59 10.76
N THR A 13 6.01 15.56 10.75
CA THR A 13 6.03 14.52 11.78
C THR A 13 7.26 13.62 11.62
N TYR A 14 7.67 13.33 10.38
CA TYR A 14 8.90 12.60 10.08
C TYR A 14 10.14 13.38 10.54
N ASP A 15 10.16 14.70 10.34
CA ASP A 15 11.25 15.58 10.78
C ASP A 15 11.50 15.55 12.28
N GLN A 16 10.44 15.39 13.07
CA GLN A 16 10.57 15.21 14.52
C GLN A 16 11.32 13.93 14.89
N LYS A 17 11.30 12.90 14.02
CA LYS A 17 12.09 11.68 14.20
C LYS A 17 13.56 11.86 13.78
N LEU A 18 13.83 12.80 12.88
CA LEU A 18 15.18 13.17 12.43
C LEU A 18 15.91 14.11 13.40
N ASN A 19 15.35 14.39 14.57
CA ASN A 19 15.99 15.25 15.55
C ASN A 19 17.44 14.78 15.83
N HIS A 20 18.37 15.73 15.73
CA HIS A 20 19.82 15.54 15.91
C HIS A 20 20.56 14.75 14.82
N LEU A 21 20.02 14.67 13.60
CA LEU A 21 20.76 14.14 12.45
C LEU A 21 22.07 14.95 12.23
N PRO A 22 23.25 14.31 12.19
CA PRO A 22 24.49 14.99 11.83
C PRO A 22 24.38 15.56 10.42
N SER A 23 24.78 16.83 10.22
CA SER A 23 24.80 17.42 8.89
C SER A 23 25.99 16.87 8.10
N ILE A 24 25.71 16.14 7.02
CA ILE A 24 26.70 15.72 6.03
C ILE A 24 26.22 16.12 4.63
N GLU A 25 27.14 16.40 3.73
CA GLU A 25 26.81 16.72 2.33
C GLU A 25 26.45 15.46 1.54
N TYR A 26 27.20 14.36 1.75
CA TYR A 26 26.99 13.08 1.11
C TYR A 26 27.71 11.96 1.89
N ILE A 27 27.23 10.73 1.75
CA ILE A 27 27.85 9.54 2.30
C ILE A 27 28.41 8.68 1.15
N GLN A 28 29.73 8.47 1.13
CA GLN A 28 30.37 7.70 0.06
C GLN A 28 29.91 6.23 0.08
N ARG A 29 29.59 5.71 -1.11
CA ARG A 29 29.23 4.31 -1.36
C ARG A 29 30.43 3.52 -1.89
N ASN A 30 30.35 2.20 -1.81
CA ASN A 30 31.31 1.29 -2.44
C ASN A 30 32.78 1.48 -2.01
N ILE A 31 33.00 2.12 -0.87
CA ILE A 31 34.29 2.17 -0.19
C ILE A 31 34.15 1.56 1.19
N PHE A 32 35.24 0.97 1.69
CA PHE A 32 35.25 0.44 3.05
C PHE A 32 34.94 1.53 4.06
N ILE A 33 34.12 1.21 5.06
CA ILE A 33 33.67 2.12 6.11
C ILE A 33 34.85 2.72 6.88
N LYS A 34 35.96 1.99 7.04
CA LYS A 34 37.20 2.51 7.62
C LYS A 34 37.81 3.70 6.86
N ASN A 35 37.49 3.85 5.57
CA ASN A 35 37.97 4.92 4.71
C ASN A 35 37.02 6.13 4.68
N LEU A 36 35.81 6.01 5.25
CA LEU A 36 34.91 7.15 5.43
C LEU A 36 35.53 8.13 6.43
N ASP A 37 35.23 9.42 6.26
CA ASP A 37 35.63 10.42 7.26
C ASP A 37 34.82 10.26 8.57
N LEU A 38 35.29 10.89 9.65
CA LEU A 38 34.63 10.78 10.96
C LEU A 38 33.15 11.23 10.92
N PRO A 39 32.78 12.35 10.28
CA PRO A 39 31.38 12.74 10.10
C PRO A 39 30.51 11.67 9.40
N GLN A 40 30.99 11.09 8.30
CA GLN A 40 30.30 10.04 7.56
C GLN A 40 30.14 8.76 8.40
N GLN A 41 31.17 8.39 9.16
CA GLN A 41 31.09 7.24 10.08
C GLN A 41 30.05 7.49 11.18
N GLN A 42 30.04 8.67 11.78
CA GLN A 42 29.05 9.04 12.80
C GLN A 42 27.62 9.06 12.24
N TYR A 43 27.46 9.59 11.03
CA TYR A 43 26.19 9.61 10.32
C TYR A 43 25.69 8.19 10.00
N LEU A 44 26.54 7.32 9.45
CA LEU A 44 26.20 5.92 9.19
C LEU A 44 25.76 5.21 10.47
N MET A 45 26.48 5.41 11.58
CA MET A 45 26.11 4.82 12.87
C MET A 45 24.78 5.34 13.38
N TYR A 46 24.45 6.62 13.16
CA TYR A 46 23.14 7.17 13.48
C TYR A 46 22.06 6.48 12.65
N LEU A 47 22.24 6.38 11.33
CA LEU A 47 21.29 5.71 10.44
C LEU A 47 21.08 4.24 10.85
N ILE A 48 22.14 3.50 11.16
CA ILE A 48 22.03 2.10 11.60
C ILE A 48 21.20 1.97 12.89
N LYS A 49 21.42 2.87 13.85
CA LYS A 49 20.69 2.89 15.13
C LYS A 49 19.23 3.29 14.98
N LYS A 50 18.94 4.21 14.04
CA LYS A 50 17.62 4.78 13.82
C LYS A 50 16.87 4.20 12.64
N ARG A 51 17.41 3.16 11.99
CA ARG A 51 16.90 2.58 10.73
C ARG A 51 15.41 2.26 10.77
N GLU A 52 14.91 1.69 11.88
CA GLU A 52 13.50 1.31 12.02
C GLU A 52 12.59 2.54 12.16
N GLU A 53 13.02 3.52 12.95
CA GLU A 53 12.29 4.79 13.15
C GLU A 53 12.22 5.62 11.87
N LEU A 54 13.28 5.54 11.05
CA LEU A 54 13.45 6.27 9.81
C LEU A 54 12.96 5.51 8.57
N PHE A 55 12.53 4.25 8.74
CA PHE A 55 12.11 3.37 7.64
C PHE A 55 13.21 3.17 6.59
N ILE A 56 14.43 2.89 7.02
CA ILE A 56 15.59 2.70 6.14
C ILE A 56 16.06 1.26 6.24
N ASN A 57 16.36 0.65 5.11
CA ASN A 57 17.11 -0.59 5.02
C ASN A 57 18.55 -0.24 4.61
N ILE A 58 19.52 -0.83 5.31
CA ILE A 58 20.94 -0.62 5.04
C ILE A 58 21.54 -1.95 4.63
N ILE A 59 22.10 -1.99 3.42
CA ILE A 59 22.77 -3.16 2.88
C ILE A 59 24.26 -2.88 2.82
N LEU A 60 25.04 -3.73 3.48
CA LEU A 60 26.49 -3.70 3.48
C LEU A 60 27.03 -4.86 2.66
N TYR A 61 28.22 -4.70 2.08
CA TYR A 61 28.93 -5.80 1.41
C TYR A 61 30.39 -5.88 1.86
N ALA A 62 30.94 -7.10 1.90
CA ALA A 62 32.37 -7.35 2.08
C ALA A 62 32.79 -8.55 1.23
N ASP A 63 33.86 -8.40 0.44
CA ASP A 63 34.52 -9.46 -0.33
C ASP A 63 33.54 -10.49 -0.94
N ASP A 64 32.61 -10.00 -1.79
CA ASP A 64 31.54 -10.74 -2.49
C ASP A 64 30.35 -11.25 -1.66
N SER A 65 30.30 -10.97 -0.36
CA SER A 65 29.14 -11.29 0.50
C SER A 65 28.29 -10.04 0.77
N VAL A 66 26.96 -10.18 0.62
CA VAL A 66 25.99 -9.13 0.92
C VAL A 66 25.35 -9.41 2.28
N ILE A 67 25.45 -8.44 3.17
CA ILE A 67 24.91 -8.48 4.53
C ILE A 67 23.84 -7.39 4.68
N GLU A 68 22.60 -7.82 4.87
CA GLU A 68 21.51 -6.93 5.25
C GLU A 68 21.55 -6.69 6.77
N ILE A 69 21.66 -5.43 7.18
CA ILE A 69 21.74 -5.08 8.61
C ILE A 69 20.47 -5.47 9.37
N ASN A 70 19.33 -5.62 8.68
CA ASN A 70 18.03 -5.96 9.28
C ASN A 70 18.01 -7.29 10.06
N LYS A 71 18.97 -8.20 9.85
CA LYS A 71 18.94 -9.54 10.48
C LYS A 71 20.07 -9.82 11.47
N ILE A 72 21.15 -9.06 11.45
CA ILE A 72 22.43 -9.54 12.02
C ILE A 72 22.94 -8.67 13.18
N PHE A 73 22.46 -7.43 13.31
CA PHE A 73 23.11 -6.47 14.19
C PHE A 73 22.17 -5.83 15.21
N HIS A 74 22.39 -6.22 16.47
CA HIS A 74 21.74 -5.71 17.67
C HIS A 74 22.08 -4.23 17.94
N GLU A 75 21.34 -3.59 18.85
CA GLU A 75 21.49 -2.19 19.30
C GLU A 75 22.92 -1.80 19.75
N ASN A 76 23.79 -2.78 19.98
CA ASN A 76 25.17 -2.61 20.46
C ASN A 76 26.24 -2.59 19.35
N LEU A 77 25.86 -2.56 18.07
CA LEU A 77 26.83 -2.49 16.98
C LEU A 77 27.75 -1.26 17.12
N LYS A 78 29.05 -1.49 17.00
CA LYS A 78 30.07 -0.43 16.94
C LYS A 78 30.59 -0.29 15.51
N ILE A 79 31.10 0.90 15.18
CA ILE A 79 31.70 1.17 13.87
C ILE A 79 32.83 0.17 13.55
N ASN A 80 33.60 -0.25 14.57
CA ASN A 80 34.69 -1.22 14.44
C ASN A 80 34.21 -2.59 13.92
N ASP A 81 32.97 -2.97 14.20
CA ASP A 81 32.41 -4.26 13.76
C ASP A 81 32.11 -4.26 12.26
N ILE A 82 31.96 -3.07 11.66
CA ILE A 82 31.58 -2.88 10.25
C ILE A 82 32.67 -2.21 9.39
N GLN A 83 33.87 -1.97 9.93
CA GLN A 83 34.95 -1.23 9.25
C GLN A 83 35.39 -1.83 7.91
N ASN A 84 35.31 -3.15 7.77
CA ASN A 84 35.69 -3.89 6.55
C ASN A 84 34.54 -4.08 5.57
N PHE A 85 33.38 -3.48 5.84
CA PHE A 85 32.25 -3.48 4.93
C PHE A 85 32.17 -2.16 4.18
N SER A 86 31.45 -2.18 3.07
CA SER A 86 31.13 -1.03 2.24
C SER A 86 29.62 -0.92 2.09
N ILE A 87 29.12 0.31 1.98
CA ILE A 87 27.68 0.54 1.81
C ILE A 87 27.32 0.21 0.36
N HIS A 88 26.44 -0.78 0.20
CA HIS A 88 25.90 -1.17 -1.10
C HIS A 88 24.69 -0.30 -1.47
N SER A 89 23.68 -0.28 -0.59
CA SER A 89 22.47 0.51 -0.76
C SER A 89 21.94 1.05 0.57
N LEU A 90 21.25 2.20 0.49
CA LEU A 90 20.38 2.74 1.52
C LEU A 90 18.99 2.90 0.91
N ASP A 91 18.09 2.00 1.27
CA ASP A 91 16.77 1.92 0.64
C ASP A 91 15.69 2.37 1.61
N PHE A 92 14.68 3.08 1.11
CA PHE A 92 13.52 3.43 1.92
C PHE A 92 12.54 2.26 1.98
N ASN A 93 12.12 1.89 3.19
CA ASN A 93 11.19 0.80 3.45
C ASN A 93 9.74 1.30 3.30
N LEU A 94 9.26 1.31 2.07
CA LEU A 94 7.90 1.73 1.72
C LEU A 94 6.82 0.98 2.50
N THR A 95 7.03 -0.32 2.76
CA THR A 95 6.06 -1.13 3.52
C THR A 95 5.90 -0.62 4.95
N HIS A 96 7.01 -0.40 5.66
CA HIS A 96 6.96 0.16 7.02
C HIS A 96 6.41 1.58 7.03
N ALA A 97 6.78 2.42 6.05
CA ALA A 97 6.28 3.78 5.94
C ALA A 97 4.76 3.81 5.68
N SER A 98 4.25 2.97 4.77
CA SER A 98 2.81 2.85 4.48
C SER A 98 2.02 2.39 5.70
N LEU A 99 2.53 1.40 6.44
CA LEU A 99 1.92 0.96 7.70
C LEU A 99 1.91 2.07 8.75
N TRP A 100 3.03 2.79 8.91
CA TRP A 100 3.11 3.91 9.85
C TRP A 100 2.13 5.03 9.48
N ILE A 101 2.04 5.40 8.20
CA ILE A 101 1.07 6.39 7.70
C ILE A 101 -0.36 5.92 7.96
N GLY A 102 -0.66 4.66 7.63
CA GLY A 102 -1.95 4.02 7.86
C GLY A 102 -2.42 4.06 9.31
N LEU A 103 -1.50 3.87 10.25
CA LEU A 103 -1.79 3.82 11.69
C LEU A 103 -1.85 5.22 12.33
N HIS A 104 -0.95 6.12 11.97
CA HIS A 104 -0.83 7.43 12.65
C HIS A 104 -1.62 8.55 11.98
N PHE A 105 -2.04 8.38 10.73
CA PHE A 105 -2.79 9.37 9.95
C PHE A 105 -4.13 8.80 9.46
N GLU A 106 -4.71 7.84 10.19
CA GLU A 106 -5.96 7.17 9.80
C GLU A 106 -7.09 8.18 9.52
N ASP A 107 -7.24 9.21 10.35
CA ASP A 107 -8.26 10.25 10.17
C ASP A 107 -8.07 11.06 8.89
N ASP A 108 -6.82 11.32 8.51
CA ASP A 108 -6.49 12.08 7.32
C ASP A 108 -6.70 11.22 6.06
N ILE A 109 -6.31 9.94 6.10
CA ILE A 109 -6.62 8.95 5.06
C ILE A 109 -8.14 8.77 4.92
N ASN A 110 -8.88 8.76 6.04
CA ASN A 110 -10.33 8.70 6.04
C ASN A 110 -10.95 9.88 5.31
N LYS A 111 -10.43 11.11 5.50
CA LYS A 111 -10.90 12.29 4.79
C LYS A 111 -10.58 12.21 3.30
N LEU A 112 -9.33 11.89 2.95
CA LEU A 112 -8.88 11.79 1.56
C LEU A 112 -9.67 10.71 0.80
N SER A 113 -9.91 9.57 1.44
CA SER A 113 -10.70 8.48 0.87
C SER A 113 -12.12 8.92 0.56
N LYS A 114 -12.74 9.83 1.32
CA LYS A 114 -14.12 10.28 1.06
C LYS A 114 -14.20 11.30 -0.08
N GLU A 115 -13.16 12.08 -0.31
CA GLU A 115 -13.11 13.01 -1.45
C GLU A 115 -12.94 12.28 -2.78
N VAL A 116 -12.12 11.23 -2.80
CA VAL A 116 -11.80 10.47 -4.02
C VAL A 116 -12.77 9.30 -4.24
N PHE A 117 -13.28 8.69 -3.17
CA PHE A 117 -14.17 7.54 -3.23
C PHE A 117 -15.64 7.97 -3.11
N SER A 118 -16.29 8.22 -4.26
CA SER A 118 -17.75 8.21 -4.28
C SER A 118 -18.24 6.75 -4.31
N PRO A 119 -18.93 6.23 -3.27
CA PRO A 119 -19.58 4.93 -3.41
C PRO A 119 -20.59 5.06 -4.54
N THR A 120 -20.49 4.21 -5.55
CA THR A 120 -21.41 4.18 -6.70
C THR A 120 -22.85 4.04 -6.21
N ASN A 121 -23.56 5.17 -6.11
CA ASN A 121 -24.97 5.26 -5.70
C ASN A 121 -25.92 4.58 -6.70
N HIS A 122 -25.40 4.04 -7.81
CA HIS A 122 -26.13 3.34 -8.85
C HIS A 122 -26.64 1.94 -8.48
N GLN A 123 -26.27 1.40 -7.30
CA GLN A 123 -26.60 0.01 -6.94
C GLN A 123 -28.06 -0.22 -6.52
N LYS A 124 -28.71 0.71 -5.82
CA LYS A 124 -30.11 0.52 -5.37
C LYS A 124 -31.10 0.42 -6.54
N LEU A 125 -30.92 1.24 -7.58
CA LEU A 125 -31.83 1.29 -8.72
C LEU A 125 -31.65 0.10 -9.67
N LYS A 126 -30.42 -0.41 -9.81
CA LYS A 126 -30.13 -1.63 -10.59
C LYS A 126 -30.62 -2.90 -9.89
N SER A 127 -30.49 -2.98 -8.57
CA SER A 127 -30.95 -4.13 -7.77
C SER A 127 -32.47 -4.34 -7.88
N THR A 128 -33.27 -3.28 -7.81
CA THR A 128 -34.73 -3.38 -7.92
C THR A 128 -35.15 -3.79 -9.34
N LEU A 129 -34.58 -3.18 -10.38
CA LEU A 129 -34.85 -3.54 -11.78
C LEU A 129 -34.51 -5.01 -12.07
N VAL A 130 -33.40 -5.50 -11.53
CA VAL A 130 -32.98 -6.89 -11.66
C VAL A 130 -33.95 -7.84 -10.95
N ALA A 131 -34.39 -7.52 -9.73
CA ALA A 131 -35.38 -8.30 -9.01
C ALA A 131 -36.72 -8.35 -9.76
N THR A 132 -37.16 -7.22 -10.32
CA THR A 132 -38.39 -7.15 -11.14
C THR A 132 -38.26 -8.00 -12.41
N PHE A 133 -37.08 -7.98 -13.06
CA PHE A 133 -36.81 -8.82 -14.22
C PHE A 133 -36.86 -10.32 -13.87
N LEU A 134 -36.27 -10.73 -12.75
CA LEU A 134 -36.30 -12.13 -12.29
C LEU A 134 -37.71 -12.63 -11.98
N ILE A 135 -38.56 -11.78 -11.37
CA ILE A 135 -39.97 -12.10 -11.12
C ILE A 135 -40.71 -12.29 -12.44
N LEU A 136 -40.50 -11.39 -13.41
CA LEU A 136 -41.09 -11.47 -14.75
C LEU A 136 -40.68 -12.75 -15.49
N VAL A 137 -39.39 -13.10 -15.47
CA VAL A 137 -38.87 -14.33 -16.10
C VAL A 137 -39.45 -15.58 -15.41
N SER A 138 -39.58 -15.58 -14.09
CA SER A 138 -40.16 -16.71 -13.35
C SER A 138 -41.63 -16.92 -13.69
N ILE A 139 -42.40 -15.83 -13.85
CA ILE A 139 -43.81 -15.89 -14.30
C ILE A 139 -43.90 -16.42 -15.74
N LEU A 140 -43.02 -15.96 -16.64
CA LEU A 140 -42.95 -16.43 -18.02
C LEU A 140 -42.62 -17.93 -18.09
N VAL A 141 -41.61 -18.40 -17.36
CA VAL A 141 -41.23 -19.82 -17.31
C VAL A 141 -42.37 -20.68 -16.76
N TRP A 142 -43.09 -20.22 -15.73
CA TRP A 142 -44.28 -20.92 -15.21
C TRP A 142 -45.40 -21.03 -16.25
N TRP A 143 -45.66 -19.95 -16.98
CA TRP A 143 -46.64 -19.92 -18.08
C TRP A 143 -46.26 -20.88 -19.21
N PHE A 144 -44.98 -20.90 -19.61
CA PHE A 144 -44.49 -21.81 -20.65
C PHE A 144 -44.44 -23.28 -20.22
N TYR A 145 -44.23 -23.58 -18.93
CA TYR A 145 -44.29 -24.94 -18.42
C TYR A 145 -45.72 -25.50 -18.39
N SER A 146 -46.72 -24.63 -18.20
CA SER A 146 -48.14 -25.02 -18.16
C SER A 146 -48.76 -25.29 -19.54
N ILE A 147 -48.11 -24.85 -20.61
CA ILE A 147 -48.53 -25.05 -22.00
C ILE A 147 -47.50 -25.99 -22.61
N GLU A 148 -47.82 -27.27 -22.86
CA GLU A 148 -46.89 -28.33 -23.29
C GLU A 148 -45.94 -27.93 -24.45
N PHE A 149 -44.85 -27.22 -24.14
CA PHE A 149 -43.86 -26.74 -25.10
C PHE A 149 -42.70 -27.74 -25.24
N SER A 150 -42.07 -27.75 -26.40
CA SER A 150 -40.92 -28.61 -26.73
C SER A 150 -39.81 -28.54 -25.66
N SER A 151 -39.26 -29.70 -25.28
CA SER A 151 -38.20 -29.84 -24.28
C SER A 151 -36.94 -29.02 -24.59
N MET A 152 -36.63 -28.82 -25.88
CA MET A 152 -35.50 -27.98 -26.32
C MET A 152 -35.70 -26.49 -26.01
N PHE A 153 -36.95 -26.01 -26.03
CA PHE A 153 -37.28 -24.63 -25.65
C PHE A 153 -37.08 -24.42 -24.16
N GLY A 154 -37.47 -25.40 -23.33
CA GLY A 154 -37.23 -25.39 -21.89
C GLY A 154 -35.75 -25.34 -21.51
N ILE A 155 -34.91 -26.13 -22.19
CA ILE A 155 -33.44 -26.12 -21.98
C ILE A 155 -32.84 -24.75 -22.35
N THR A 156 -33.28 -24.17 -23.47
CA THR A 156 -32.80 -22.85 -23.91
C THR A 156 -33.17 -21.74 -22.92
N LEU A 157 -34.42 -21.76 -22.42
CA LEU A 157 -34.88 -20.83 -21.37
C LEU A 157 -34.10 -21.01 -20.06
N PHE A 158 -33.84 -22.25 -19.65
CA PHE A 158 -33.04 -22.53 -18.45
C PHE A 158 -31.63 -21.94 -18.58
N LEU A 159 -30.95 -22.13 -19.71
CA LEU A 159 -29.61 -21.59 -19.96
C LEU A 159 -29.59 -20.06 -19.93
N ILE A 160 -30.54 -19.39 -20.60
CA ILE A 160 -30.64 -17.93 -20.60
C ILE A 160 -30.88 -17.41 -19.18
N THR A 161 -31.76 -18.07 -18.43
CA THR A 161 -32.09 -17.70 -17.05
C THR A 161 -30.88 -17.91 -16.13
N PHE A 162 -30.18 -19.04 -16.24
CA PHE A 162 -28.99 -19.36 -15.45
C PHE A 162 -27.83 -18.38 -15.72
N LEU A 163 -27.57 -18.07 -16.99
CA LEU A 163 -26.56 -17.06 -17.36
C LEU A 163 -26.93 -15.67 -16.87
N SER A 164 -28.22 -15.30 -16.94
CA SER A 164 -28.72 -14.04 -16.40
C SER A 164 -28.52 -13.98 -14.87
N PHE A 165 -28.82 -15.06 -14.15
CA PHE A 165 -28.53 -15.17 -12.71
C PHE A 165 -27.04 -15.04 -12.40
N GLY A 166 -26.16 -15.66 -13.19
CA GLY A 166 -24.71 -15.52 -13.05
C GLY A 166 -24.24 -14.07 -13.22
N TYR A 167 -24.73 -13.38 -14.25
CA TYR A 167 -24.43 -11.96 -14.49
C TYR A 167 -24.93 -11.06 -13.35
N ILE A 168 -26.15 -11.31 -12.88
CA ILE A 168 -26.76 -10.62 -11.73
C ILE A 168 -25.93 -10.84 -10.46
N TRP A 169 -25.48 -12.07 -10.23
CA TRP A 169 -24.65 -12.40 -9.08
C TRP A 169 -23.33 -11.64 -9.09
N GLU A 170 -22.64 -11.53 -10.24
CA GLU A 170 -21.40 -10.75 -10.35
C GLU A 170 -21.64 -9.26 -10.03
N ILE A 171 -22.76 -8.69 -10.50
CA ILE A 171 -23.13 -7.31 -10.15
C ILE A 171 -23.42 -7.17 -8.66
N LEU A 172 -24.23 -8.06 -8.08
CA LEU A 172 -24.64 -7.97 -6.68
C LEU A 172 -23.50 -8.27 -5.71
N LYS A 173 -22.59 -9.18 -6.08
CA LYS A 173 -21.42 -9.51 -5.28
C LYS A 173 -20.60 -8.25 -4.97
N SER A 174 -20.43 -7.35 -5.93
CA SER A 174 -19.74 -6.07 -5.72
C SER A 174 -20.48 -5.12 -4.74
N SER A 175 -21.79 -5.29 -4.58
CA SER A 175 -22.65 -4.47 -3.70
C SER A 175 -22.74 -4.99 -2.26
N LEU A 176 -22.27 -6.21 -2.00
CA LEU A 176 -22.33 -6.80 -0.67
C LEU A 176 -21.51 -5.94 0.32
N PRO A 177 -22.01 -5.69 1.54
CA PRO A 177 -21.35 -4.83 2.51
C PRO A 177 -19.94 -5.32 2.88
N ILE A 178 -19.72 -6.64 2.85
CA ILE A 178 -18.40 -7.25 3.07
C ILE A 178 -17.41 -6.82 1.97
N ASN A 179 -17.86 -6.81 0.71
CA ASN A 179 -16.99 -6.47 -0.42
C ASN A 179 -16.78 -4.95 -0.52
N GLN A 180 -17.78 -4.15 -0.20
CA GLN A 180 -17.62 -2.70 -0.06
C GLN A 180 -16.62 -2.34 1.04
N LYS A 181 -16.69 -3.00 2.21
CA LYS A 181 -15.71 -2.82 3.29
C LYS A 181 -14.30 -3.20 2.85
N LYS A 182 -14.14 -4.36 2.18
CA LYS A 182 -12.84 -4.81 1.64
C LYS A 182 -12.27 -3.82 0.63
N LEU A 183 -13.12 -3.29 -0.25
CA LEU A 183 -12.70 -2.36 -1.28
C LEU A 183 -12.32 -0.98 -0.70
N LEU A 184 -13.03 -0.51 0.31
CA LEU A 184 -12.68 0.70 1.06
C LEU A 184 -11.37 0.53 1.82
N LEU A 185 -11.15 -0.62 2.47
CA LEU A 185 -9.86 -0.93 3.12
C LEU A 185 -8.71 -0.96 2.12
N LYS A 186 -8.93 -1.58 0.95
CA LYS A 186 -7.94 -1.57 -0.14
C LYS A 186 -7.64 -0.14 -0.59
N HIS A 187 -8.66 0.67 -0.82
CA HIS A 187 -8.47 2.06 -1.26
C HIS A 187 -7.70 2.89 -0.22
N LYS A 188 -7.98 2.72 1.07
CA LYS A 188 -7.21 3.36 2.14
C LYS A 188 -5.76 2.94 2.16
N PHE A 189 -5.50 1.65 1.96
CA PHE A 189 -4.14 1.13 1.86
C PHE A 189 -3.40 1.69 0.64
N ASP A 190 -4.09 1.82 -0.50
CA ASP A 190 -3.54 2.44 -1.70
C ASP A 190 -3.18 3.92 -1.46
N ILE A 191 -4.03 4.67 -0.75
CA ILE A 191 -3.74 6.06 -0.33
C ILE A 191 -2.52 6.12 0.59
N ALA A 192 -2.44 5.26 1.61
CA ALA A 192 -1.29 5.23 2.52
C ALA A 192 0.01 4.89 1.78
N SER A 193 -0.06 3.98 0.80
CA SER A 193 1.07 3.60 -0.04
C SER A 193 1.52 4.74 -0.96
N TYR A 194 0.56 5.48 -1.52
CA TYR A 194 0.85 6.69 -2.29
C TYR A 194 1.56 7.75 -1.43
N LEU A 195 1.02 8.06 -0.24
CA LEU A 195 1.65 9.01 0.68
C LEU A 195 3.04 8.55 1.16
N ALA A 196 3.27 7.24 1.26
CA ALA A 196 4.59 6.68 1.57
C ALA A 196 5.60 6.88 0.43
N GLN A 197 5.15 6.87 -0.82
CA GLN A 197 6.00 7.19 -1.99
C GLN A 197 6.37 8.68 -2.00
N GLU A 198 5.42 9.57 -1.71
CA GLU A 198 5.73 11.00 -1.55
C GLU A 198 6.77 11.22 -0.45
N LEU A 199 6.59 10.56 0.70
CA LEU A 199 7.57 10.60 1.78
C LEU A 199 8.93 10.03 1.35
N GLN A 200 9.00 9.00 0.51
CA GLN A 200 10.27 8.45 0.02
C GLN A 200 11.11 9.53 -0.70
N TYR A 201 10.50 10.33 -1.57
CA TYR A 201 11.22 11.40 -2.28
C TYR A 201 11.76 12.44 -1.30
N TYR A 202 10.93 12.85 -0.34
CA TYR A 202 11.33 13.78 0.72
C TYR A 202 12.51 13.24 1.54
N VAL A 203 12.41 11.98 1.98
CA VAL A 203 13.44 11.32 2.80
C VAL A 203 14.73 11.13 2.01
N ALA A 204 14.64 10.76 0.73
CA ALA A 204 15.82 10.55 -0.08
C ALA A 204 16.63 11.85 -0.27
N ASP A 205 15.97 13.00 -0.48
CA ASP A 205 16.67 14.28 -0.51
C ASP A 205 17.27 14.63 0.87
N LYS A 206 16.51 14.38 1.95
CA LYS A 206 16.94 14.75 3.30
C LYS A 206 18.06 13.89 3.86
N LEU A 207 18.07 12.60 3.52
CA LEU A 207 19.06 11.62 3.97
C LEU A 207 20.13 11.32 2.93
N LYS A 208 20.09 11.99 1.78
CA LYS A 208 21.04 11.84 0.68
C LYS A 208 21.14 10.38 0.23
N PHE A 209 19.98 9.77 -0.03
CA PHE A 209 19.90 8.49 -0.71
C PHE A 209 20.06 8.69 -2.21
N ASP A 210 20.60 7.68 -2.87
CA ASP A 210 20.61 7.62 -4.33
C ASP A 210 19.18 7.20 -4.74
N VAL A 211 18.40 8.12 -5.34
CA VAL A 211 17.08 7.83 -5.92
C VAL A 211 17.24 7.26 -7.33
#